data_AF-J3JU89-F1
#
_entry.id   AF-J3JU89-F1
#
_cell.length_a   1.000
_cell.length_b   1.000
_cell.length_c   1.000
_cell.angle_alpha   90.00
_cell.angle_beta   90.00
_cell.angle_gamma   90.00
#
_symmetry.space_group_name_H-M   'P 1'
#
loop_
_entity.id
_entity.type
_entity.pdbx_description
1 polymer ?
#
loop_
_entity_poly.entity_id
_entity_poly.type
_entity_poly.pdbx_seq_one_letter_code
_entity_poly.pdbx_strand_id
1 'polypeptide(L)'
;MSSTGSKQVEVLVVDTTAFIQNAPLQQIADKMVTCQEVVDEIRNKRQLRRLVVLPYDLEIKHVFPENVQLITEFSKKTGDYPSLSLTDIKVMALTYQLEKEKVGTAHLRTEPVQDRPIVNTEKPADEIHPDITGFFLPGSQNPHNAETDESAQEIDPIQAEKDMAIELQEFSAKFEKLNCNDDDLKVEEDILVPVKDESCSEEEQSSSESQEDEDEEVGWITPANIAIAKKQVNSQLMEEKHVQVACMTTDFAMQNVLRQINLNVSALDGRIIKQLRTYIFRCYSCFKTTSIMTKKFCPKCGNSTLKRVGASLDENGKMQIHINSRRPLTGRGKKFSLPRIQGGKHPNNPILVEDQPMPDNRPTRLARMKCNPLDDDYTAGYSPFIMRDVYSKSAQLGIRPGVEFKQWMKRNPNESRRKRK
;
A
#
# COMPACT_ATOMS: atom_id res chain seq x y z
N MET A 1 -30.27 18.12 6.91
CA MET A 1 -29.78 18.22 8.29
C MET A 1 -28.72 17.14 8.46
N SER A 2 -27.48 17.47 8.77
CA SER A 2 -26.44 16.45 9.01
C SER A 2 -26.63 15.88 10.41
N SER A 3 -26.61 14.56 10.54
CA SER A 3 -26.51 13.90 11.84
C SER A 3 -25.21 14.34 12.53
N THR A 4 -25.32 14.86 13.74
CA THR A 4 -24.17 15.25 14.57
C THR A 4 -23.64 14.01 15.28
N GLY A 5 -22.95 13.14 14.54
CA GLY A 5 -22.11 12.12 15.15
C GLY A 5 -21.03 12.80 16.01
N SER A 6 -20.84 12.32 17.24
CA SER A 6 -19.77 12.81 18.10
C SER A 6 -18.42 12.52 17.46
N LYS A 7 -17.68 13.57 17.10
CA LYS A 7 -16.34 13.47 16.51
C LYS A 7 -15.39 12.77 17.49
N GLN A 8 -14.43 12.03 16.95
CA GLN A 8 -13.54 11.19 17.75
C GLN A 8 -12.31 11.96 18.28
N VAL A 9 -11.94 13.07 17.62
CA VAL A 9 -10.73 13.84 17.96
C VAL A 9 -11.02 15.34 18.04
N GLU A 10 -10.64 16.02 19.13
CA GLU A 10 -10.83 17.48 19.22
C GLU A 10 -9.87 18.26 18.31
N VAL A 11 -8.58 17.90 18.31
CA VAL A 11 -7.52 18.51 17.49
C VAL A 11 -6.75 17.44 16.72
N LEU A 12 -6.89 17.44 15.41
CA LEU A 12 -6.19 16.53 14.51
C LEU A 12 -5.03 17.27 13.84
N VAL A 13 -3.81 16.78 14.06
CA VAL A 13 -2.67 17.20 13.25
C VAL A 13 -2.63 16.36 11.98
N VAL A 14 -2.58 17.05 10.84
CA VAL A 14 -2.74 16.46 9.51
C VAL A 14 -1.40 16.41 8.79
N ASP A 15 -1.00 15.22 8.36
CA ASP A 15 0.16 14.99 7.49
C ASP A 15 -0.21 15.02 6.00
N THR A 16 0.80 15.15 5.13
CA THR A 16 0.70 15.07 3.67
C THR A 16 -0.12 13.86 3.18
N THR A 17 0.03 12.71 3.85
CA THR A 17 -0.60 11.44 3.46
C THR A 17 -2.14 11.55 3.43
N ALA A 18 -2.73 12.28 4.37
CA ALA A 18 -4.17 12.49 4.47
C ALA A 18 -4.73 13.30 3.29
N PHE A 19 -4.00 14.33 2.85
CA PHE A 19 -4.37 15.10 1.66
C PHE A 19 -4.17 14.32 0.36
N ILE A 20 -3.14 13.46 0.30
CA ILE A 20 -2.89 12.58 -0.84
C ILE A 20 -4.02 11.56 -1.01
N GLN A 21 -4.48 10.97 0.10
CA GLN A 21 -5.50 9.92 0.13
C GLN A 21 -6.95 10.43 0.25
N ASN A 22 -7.14 11.75 0.44
CA ASN A 22 -8.45 12.40 0.49
C ASN A 22 -9.33 11.89 1.65
N ALA A 23 -8.77 11.85 2.85
CA ALA A 23 -9.50 11.44 4.05
C ALA A 23 -10.60 12.47 4.44
N PRO A 24 -11.77 12.03 4.94
CA PRO A 24 -12.91 12.90 5.25
C PRO A 24 -12.77 13.58 6.62
N LEU A 25 -11.80 14.49 6.74
CA LEU A 25 -11.34 15.04 8.04
C LEU A 25 -12.45 15.71 8.87
N GLN A 26 -13.43 16.32 8.19
CA GLN A 26 -14.60 16.98 8.80
C GLN A 26 -15.48 16.04 9.65
N GLN A 27 -15.47 14.74 9.36
CA GLN A 27 -16.20 13.73 10.13
C GLN A 27 -15.39 13.23 11.35
N ILE A 28 -14.06 13.37 11.31
CA ILE A 28 -13.14 12.84 12.31
C ILE A 28 -12.92 13.84 13.44
N ALA A 29 -12.74 15.12 13.10
CA ALA A 29 -12.24 16.11 14.05
C ALA A 29 -12.93 17.49 14.02
N ASP A 30 -12.80 18.21 15.13
CA ASP A 30 -13.28 19.60 15.27
C ASP A 30 -12.30 20.63 14.74
N LYS A 31 -11.02 20.52 15.13
CA LYS A 31 -9.96 21.41 14.66
C LYS A 31 -8.90 20.64 13.90
N MET A 32 -8.53 21.16 12.73
CA MET A 32 -7.56 20.55 11.84
C MET A 32 -6.35 21.47 11.74
N VAL A 33 -5.17 20.97 12.08
CA VAL A 33 -3.95 21.78 12.19
C VAL A 33 -2.83 21.19 11.32
N THR A 34 -2.12 22.05 10.60
CA THR A 34 -0.96 21.67 9.76
C THR A 34 0.22 22.61 9.96
N CYS A 35 1.39 22.16 9.51
CA CYS A 35 2.55 23.01 9.25
C CYS A 35 2.48 23.56 7.82
N GLN A 36 2.98 24.77 7.56
CA GLN A 36 3.06 25.33 6.20
C GLN A 36 3.80 24.40 5.21
N GLU A 37 4.88 23.78 5.67
CA GLU A 37 5.75 22.94 4.82
C GLU A 37 5.05 21.67 4.30
N VAL A 38 4.03 21.17 5.00
CA VAL A 38 3.17 20.06 4.56
C VAL A 38 2.34 20.48 3.33
N VAL A 39 1.93 21.74 3.26
CA VAL A 39 1.19 22.29 2.11
C VAL A 39 2.15 22.50 0.93
N ASP A 40 3.34 23.05 1.20
CA ASP A 40 4.38 23.31 0.18
C ASP A 40 4.94 22.01 -0.43
N GLU A 41 4.90 20.89 0.31
CA GLU A 41 5.31 19.56 -0.16
C GLU A 41 4.35 18.97 -1.23
N ILE A 42 3.09 19.40 -1.27
CA ILE A 42 2.06 18.81 -2.14
C ILE A 42 2.20 19.32 -3.58
N ARG A 43 3.03 18.63 -4.36
CA ARG A 43 3.34 18.98 -5.77
C ARG A 43 2.30 18.52 -6.79
N ASN A 44 1.36 17.64 -6.44
CA ASN A 44 0.45 17.03 -7.40
C ASN A 44 -0.77 17.93 -7.68
N LYS A 45 -0.99 18.25 -8.96
CA LYS A 45 -2.05 19.16 -9.44
C LYS A 45 -3.45 18.75 -8.98
N ARG A 46 -3.75 17.45 -8.84
CA ARG A 46 -5.07 16.97 -8.40
C ARG A 46 -5.34 17.32 -6.93
N GLN A 47 -4.32 17.16 -6.07
CA GLN A 47 -4.37 17.48 -4.65
C GLN A 47 -4.38 19.01 -4.45
N LEU A 48 -3.54 19.76 -5.16
CA LEU A 48 -3.54 21.23 -5.11
C LEU A 48 -4.91 21.83 -5.43
N ARG A 49 -5.61 21.35 -6.46
CA ARG A 49 -6.99 21.78 -6.78
C ARG A 49 -7.99 21.51 -5.65
N ARG A 50 -7.77 20.47 -4.83
CA ARG A 50 -8.62 20.11 -3.69
C ARG A 50 -8.30 20.94 -2.45
N LEU A 51 -7.03 21.24 -2.19
CA LEU A 51 -6.60 22.13 -1.09
C LEU A 51 -7.20 23.54 -1.22
N VAL A 52 -7.45 24.01 -2.45
CA VAL A 52 -8.12 25.29 -2.71
C VAL A 52 -9.63 25.24 -2.42
N VAL A 53 -10.24 24.06 -2.36
CA VAL A 53 -11.69 23.85 -2.22
C VAL A 53 -11.97 22.84 -1.10
N LEU A 54 -11.47 23.14 0.11
CA LEU A 54 -11.76 22.36 1.30
C LEU A 54 -13.10 22.80 1.92
N PRO A 55 -13.97 21.87 2.37
CA PRO A 55 -15.24 22.18 3.02
C PRO A 55 -15.09 22.46 4.54
N TYR A 56 -13.87 22.75 5.00
CA TYR A 56 -13.50 22.96 6.39
C TYR A 56 -12.29 23.90 6.49
N ASP A 57 -12.14 24.55 7.64
CA ASP A 57 -11.02 25.44 7.93
C ASP A 57 -9.77 24.64 8.36
N LEU A 58 -8.60 25.04 7.83
CA LEU A 58 -7.31 24.42 8.12
C LEU A 58 -6.40 25.43 8.85
N GLU A 59 -6.15 25.20 10.14
CA GLU A 59 -5.27 26.06 10.94
C GLU A 59 -3.79 25.78 10.63
N ILE A 60 -3.11 26.69 9.94
CA ILE A 60 -1.65 26.59 9.75
C ILE A 60 -0.95 27.16 10.99
N LYS A 61 -0.13 26.35 11.65
CA LYS A 61 0.65 26.74 12.84
C LYS A 61 2.15 26.56 12.64
N HIS A 62 2.90 27.42 13.31
CA HIS A 62 4.35 27.31 13.42
C HIS A 62 4.74 26.53 14.67
N VAL A 63 5.83 25.78 14.57
CA VAL A 63 6.33 24.88 15.62
C VAL A 63 7.51 25.51 16.33
N PHE A 64 7.53 25.45 17.67
CA PHE A 64 8.67 25.94 18.44
C PHE A 64 9.93 25.08 18.22
N PRO A 65 11.13 25.70 18.09
CA PRO A 65 12.37 24.97 17.79
C PRO A 65 12.78 24.00 18.91
N GLU A 66 12.37 24.25 20.15
CA GLU A 66 12.59 23.35 21.30
C GLU A 66 11.95 21.96 21.08
N ASN A 67 10.70 21.94 20.62
CA ASN A 67 9.96 20.70 20.35
C ASN A 67 10.58 19.93 19.17
N VAL A 68 11.06 20.66 18.15
CA VAL A 68 11.81 20.07 17.03
C VAL A 68 13.10 19.41 17.52
N GLN A 69 13.88 20.08 18.37
CA GLN A 69 15.11 19.51 18.94
C GLN A 69 14.82 18.23 19.73
N LEU A 70 13.87 18.27 20.67
CA LEU A 70 13.44 17.12 21.48
C LEU A 70 13.11 15.91 20.61
N ILE A 71 12.30 16.09 19.57
CA ILE A 71 11.91 14.98 18.68
C ILE A 71 13.05 14.52 17.79
N THR A 72 13.97 15.40 17.35
CA THR A 72 15.16 14.94 16.61
C THR A 72 16.07 14.07 17.49
N GLU A 73 16.19 14.38 18.79
CA GLU A 73 16.96 13.57 19.73
C GLU A 73 16.26 12.24 20.01
N PHE A 74 14.95 12.28 20.27
CA PHE A 74 14.15 11.08 20.48
C PHE A 74 14.22 10.13 19.27
N SER A 75 14.04 10.65 18.05
CA SER A 75 14.11 9.88 16.79
C SER A 75 15.51 9.28 16.52
N LYS A 76 16.58 9.88 17.06
CA LYS A 76 17.94 9.30 17.03
C LYS A 76 18.08 8.16 18.04
N LYS A 77 17.43 8.26 19.21
CA LYS A 77 17.38 7.17 20.21
C LYS A 77 16.55 5.99 19.71
N THR A 78 15.41 6.20 19.05
CA THR A 78 14.61 5.12 18.40
C THR A 78 15.37 4.49 17.22
N GLY A 79 16.11 5.31 16.47
CA GLY A 79 16.86 4.91 15.29
C GLY A 79 16.12 5.08 13.96
N ASP A 80 14.95 5.73 13.96
CA ASP A 80 14.17 6.08 12.77
C ASP A 80 14.50 7.45 12.17
N TYR A 81 15.35 8.26 12.81
CA TYR A 81 15.89 9.49 12.22
C TYR A 81 16.33 9.39 10.72
N PRO A 82 17.01 8.33 10.23
CA PRO A 82 17.41 8.25 8.83
C PRO A 82 16.28 7.90 7.83
N SER A 83 15.08 7.52 8.31
CA SER A 83 13.89 7.32 7.47
C SER A 83 12.92 8.51 7.50
N LEU A 84 13.12 9.46 8.42
CA LEU A 84 12.27 10.64 8.60
C LEU A 84 12.79 11.86 7.81
N SER A 85 11.86 12.65 7.31
CA SER A 85 12.11 13.93 6.65
C SER A 85 12.09 15.11 7.64
N LEU A 86 12.43 16.31 7.16
CA LEU A 86 12.33 17.54 7.96
C LEU A 86 10.87 17.98 8.19
N THR A 87 9.94 17.65 7.28
CA THR A 87 8.52 17.97 7.42
C THR A 87 7.89 17.02 8.44
N ASP A 88 8.17 15.72 8.37
CA ASP A 88 7.78 14.68 9.34
C ASP A 88 8.11 15.10 10.78
N ILE A 89 9.37 15.51 11.01
CA ILE A 89 9.86 15.94 12.33
C ILE A 89 9.08 17.15 12.85
N LYS A 90 8.69 18.08 11.98
CA LYS A 90 7.87 19.25 12.35
C LYS A 90 6.42 18.89 12.60
N VAL A 91 5.84 17.97 11.83
CA VAL A 91 4.48 17.44 12.08
C VAL A 91 4.43 16.77 13.45
N MET A 92 5.39 15.91 13.78
CA MET A 92 5.49 15.31 15.12
C MET A 92 5.72 16.38 16.21
N ALA A 93 6.55 17.40 15.96
CA ALA A 93 6.82 18.44 16.95
C ALA A 93 5.61 19.38 17.16
N LEU A 94 4.77 19.58 16.15
CA LEU A 94 3.46 20.21 16.26
C LEU A 94 2.51 19.38 17.15
N THR A 95 2.48 18.04 16.98
CA THR A 95 1.63 17.18 17.83
C THR A 95 2.05 17.24 19.29
N TYR A 96 3.35 17.17 19.58
CA TYR A 96 3.88 17.25 20.93
C TYR A 96 3.59 18.62 21.56
N GLN A 97 3.65 19.70 20.77
CA GLN A 97 3.30 21.04 21.22
C GLN A 97 1.83 21.13 21.63
N LEU A 98 0.90 20.64 20.79
CA LEU A 98 -0.54 20.72 21.05
C LEU A 98 -0.97 19.80 22.21
N GLU A 99 -0.34 18.63 22.35
CA GLU A 99 -0.52 17.75 23.52
C GLU A 99 -0.08 18.45 24.81
N LYS A 100 1.09 19.10 24.80
CA LYS A 100 1.61 19.88 25.93
C LYS A 100 0.73 21.07 26.30
N GLU A 101 0.08 21.71 25.32
CA GLU A 101 -0.86 22.82 25.52
C GLU A 101 -2.22 22.37 26.09
N LYS A 102 -2.72 21.19 25.71
CA LYS A 102 -4.06 20.70 26.11
C LYS A 102 -4.08 19.73 27.29
N VAL A 103 -3.28 18.67 27.23
CA VAL A 103 -3.28 17.55 28.18
C VAL A 103 -2.12 17.66 29.18
N GLY A 104 -1.01 18.26 28.75
CA GLY A 104 0.21 18.41 29.53
C GLY A 104 1.15 17.20 29.43
N THR A 105 2.29 17.27 30.11
CA THR A 105 3.45 16.38 29.84
C THR A 105 3.51 15.12 30.70
N ALA A 106 2.58 14.90 31.64
CA ALA A 106 2.71 13.87 32.67
C ALA A 106 2.69 12.42 32.15
N HIS A 107 2.06 12.18 30.99
CA HIS A 107 1.95 10.86 30.37
C HIS A 107 2.99 10.62 29.25
N LEU A 108 3.77 11.65 28.89
CA LEU A 108 4.72 11.62 27.79
C LEU A 108 6.08 11.07 28.22
N ARG A 109 6.71 10.30 27.34
CA ARG A 109 7.99 9.64 27.62
C ARG A 109 9.14 10.45 27.05
N THR A 110 10.12 10.77 27.89
CA THR A 110 11.36 11.48 27.50
C THR A 110 12.41 10.54 26.89
N GLU A 111 12.33 9.24 27.16
CA GLU A 111 13.21 8.23 26.56
C GLU A 111 12.40 7.05 25.99
N PRO A 112 12.83 6.47 24.86
CA PRO A 112 12.16 5.32 24.28
C PRO A 112 12.34 4.07 25.13
N VAL A 113 11.33 3.20 25.11
CA VAL A 113 11.40 1.88 25.76
C VAL A 113 12.40 1.01 24.99
N GLN A 114 13.48 0.58 25.64
CA GLN A 114 14.54 -0.16 24.97
C GLN A 114 14.04 -1.52 24.43
N ASP A 115 14.25 -1.74 23.14
CA ASP A 115 13.89 -2.97 22.45
C ASP A 115 14.68 -4.17 22.99
N ARG A 116 13.99 -5.05 23.73
CA ARG A 116 14.40 -6.44 23.84
C ARG A 116 13.72 -7.20 22.71
N PRO A 117 14.44 -7.61 21.65
CA PRO A 117 13.83 -8.36 20.57
C PRO A 117 13.40 -9.73 21.09
N ILE A 118 12.12 -9.86 21.44
CA ILE A 118 11.51 -11.17 21.70
C ILE A 118 11.51 -11.90 20.37
N VAL A 119 12.35 -12.94 20.28
CA VAL A 119 12.37 -13.83 19.13
C VAL A 119 11.29 -14.87 19.36
N ASN A 120 10.08 -14.59 18.88
CA ASN A 120 9.01 -15.58 18.83
C ASN A 120 9.43 -16.67 17.83
N THR A 121 9.92 -17.80 18.36
CA THR A 121 10.26 -19.00 17.57
C THR A 121 9.07 -19.90 17.30
N GLU A 122 7.92 -19.58 17.91
CA GLU A 122 6.65 -20.25 17.69
C GLU A 122 6.16 -20.05 16.24
N LYS A 123 5.18 -20.86 15.84
CA LYS A 123 4.64 -20.85 14.47
C LYS A 123 4.17 -19.43 14.13
N PRO A 124 4.77 -18.71 13.15
CA PRO A 124 3.96 -17.75 12.44
C PRO A 124 2.84 -18.55 11.77
N ALA A 125 1.58 -18.26 12.13
CA ALA A 125 0.48 -18.50 11.20
C ALA A 125 0.88 -17.88 9.85
N ASP A 126 0.55 -18.57 8.76
CA ASP A 126 1.43 -18.73 7.60
C ASP A 126 2.06 -17.46 7.01
N GLU A 127 3.10 -17.63 6.19
CA GLU A 127 3.84 -16.50 5.60
C GLU A 127 3.04 -15.69 4.54
N ILE A 128 1.74 -15.98 4.43
CA ILE A 128 0.70 -15.22 3.77
C ILE A 128 0.00 -14.44 4.88
N HIS A 129 -0.05 -13.11 4.81
CA HIS A 129 -0.85 -12.33 5.76
C HIS A 129 -2.28 -12.90 5.80
N PRO A 130 -2.89 -13.09 6.99
CA PRO A 130 -4.33 -13.34 7.07
C PRO A 130 -5.14 -12.18 6.43
N ASP A 131 -4.59 -10.95 6.44
CA ASP A 131 -5.22 -9.74 5.91
C ASP A 131 -4.79 -9.31 4.49
N ILE A 132 -4.35 -10.24 3.60
CA ILE A 132 -4.38 -9.92 2.16
C ILE A 132 -5.82 -10.09 1.69
N THR A 133 -6.56 -8.99 1.68
CA THR A 133 -7.96 -8.91 1.21
C THR A 133 -8.12 -9.56 -0.16
N GLY A 134 -9.03 -10.54 -0.28
CA GLY A 134 -9.28 -11.29 -1.51
C GLY A 134 -8.32 -12.47 -1.75
N PHE A 135 -7.48 -12.84 -0.78
CA PHE A 135 -6.72 -14.10 -0.83
C PHE A 135 -7.34 -15.12 0.13
N PHE A 136 -8.05 -16.11 -0.42
CA PHE A 136 -8.70 -17.16 0.36
C PHE A 136 -7.67 -18.15 0.94
N LEU A 137 -7.82 -18.47 2.24
CA LEU A 137 -7.02 -19.45 2.97
C LEU A 137 -7.98 -20.52 3.53
N PRO A 138 -8.04 -21.74 2.95
CA PRO A 138 -8.95 -22.76 3.42
C PRO A 138 -8.64 -23.13 4.88
N GLY A 139 -9.66 -23.06 5.74
CA GLY A 139 -9.54 -23.29 7.18
C GLY A 139 -9.26 -22.03 8.03
N SER A 140 -9.07 -20.85 7.43
CA SER A 140 -9.08 -19.58 8.16
C SER A 140 -10.52 -19.07 8.30
N GLN A 141 -11.19 -19.42 9.39
CA GLN A 141 -12.45 -18.76 9.76
C GLN A 141 -12.16 -17.28 10.06
N ASN A 142 -12.54 -16.38 9.15
CA ASN A 142 -12.47 -14.95 9.38
C ASN A 142 -13.55 -14.57 10.41
N PRO A 143 -13.20 -14.11 11.62
CA PRO A 143 -14.13 -14.10 12.77
C PRO A 143 -15.19 -12.97 12.75
N HIS A 144 -15.42 -12.30 11.62
CA HIS A 144 -16.25 -11.09 11.55
C HIS A 144 -17.40 -11.13 10.53
N ASN A 145 -17.83 -12.33 10.09
CA ASN A 145 -19.11 -12.51 9.39
C ASN A 145 -20.26 -12.96 10.33
N ALA A 146 -20.03 -12.99 11.65
CA ALA A 146 -20.95 -13.60 12.63
C ALA A 146 -21.51 -12.64 13.70
N GLU A 147 -21.19 -11.34 13.65
CA GLU A 147 -21.76 -10.33 14.55
C GLU A 147 -22.55 -9.30 13.73
N THR A 148 -23.82 -9.62 13.49
CA THR A 148 -24.84 -8.64 13.16
C THR A 148 -25.10 -7.79 14.40
N ASP A 149 -24.44 -6.64 14.52
CA ASP A 149 -24.75 -5.65 15.55
C ASP A 149 -26.19 -5.13 15.36
N GLU A 150 -27.08 -5.48 16.29
CA GLU A 150 -28.46 -5.00 16.38
C GLU A 150 -28.52 -3.51 16.78
N SER A 151 -28.01 -2.60 15.94
CA SER A 151 -28.19 -1.15 16.11
C SER A 151 -28.04 -0.31 14.83
N ALA A 152 -28.39 -0.85 13.67
CA ALA A 152 -28.63 -0.07 12.46
C ALA A 152 -30.13 0.27 12.32
N GLN A 153 -30.44 1.55 12.14
CA GLN A 153 -31.83 2.02 12.01
C GLN A 153 -32.48 1.48 10.72
N GLU A 154 -33.75 1.08 10.83
CA GLU A 154 -34.54 0.53 9.74
C GLU A 154 -34.55 1.46 8.51
N ILE A 155 -34.11 0.93 7.37
CA ILE A 155 -34.37 1.49 6.04
C ILE A 155 -35.06 0.37 5.26
N ASP A 156 -36.32 0.59 4.89
CA ASP A 156 -37.19 -0.43 4.29
C ASP A 156 -36.56 -1.09 3.03
N PRO A 157 -36.29 -2.41 3.02
CA PRO A 157 -35.67 -3.10 1.88
C PRO A 157 -36.49 -3.00 0.58
N ILE A 158 -37.79 -2.76 0.70
CA ILE A 158 -38.80 -2.83 -0.37
C ILE A 158 -38.68 -1.68 -1.40
N GLN A 159 -37.95 -0.60 -1.08
CA GLN A 159 -37.76 0.52 -2.02
C GLN A 159 -36.59 0.27 -2.99
N ALA A 160 -35.44 -0.23 -2.49
CA ALA A 160 -34.24 -0.43 -3.31
C ALA A 160 -34.44 -1.46 -4.44
N GLU A 161 -35.19 -2.54 -4.19
CA GLU A 161 -35.50 -3.55 -5.20
C GLU A 161 -36.37 -3.00 -6.35
N LYS A 162 -37.26 -2.03 -6.04
CA LYS A 162 -38.16 -1.43 -7.04
C LYS A 162 -37.43 -0.44 -7.93
N ASP A 163 -36.56 0.39 -7.35
CA ASP A 163 -35.77 1.36 -8.11
C ASP A 163 -34.83 0.67 -9.10
N MET A 164 -34.19 -0.44 -8.69
CA MET A 164 -33.29 -1.21 -9.55
C MET A 164 -34.02 -1.96 -10.68
N ALA A 165 -35.25 -2.42 -10.44
CA ALA A 165 -36.08 -3.08 -11.45
C ALA A 165 -36.58 -2.11 -12.54
N ILE A 166 -36.86 -0.85 -12.17
CA ILE A 166 -37.28 0.20 -13.12
C ILE A 166 -36.11 0.59 -14.03
N GLU A 167 -34.90 0.74 -13.49
CA GLU A 167 -33.72 1.15 -14.25
C GLU A 167 -33.30 0.10 -15.31
N LEU A 168 -33.46 -1.20 -14.99
CA LEU A 168 -33.24 -2.31 -15.93
C LEU A 168 -34.25 -2.32 -17.10
N GLN A 169 -35.53 -2.01 -16.84
CA GLN A 169 -36.54 -1.91 -17.91
C GLN A 169 -36.34 -0.67 -18.78
N GLU A 170 -35.84 0.43 -18.22
CA GLU A 170 -35.53 1.63 -19.03
C GLU A 170 -34.28 1.43 -19.91
N PHE A 171 -33.36 0.56 -19.49
CA PHE A 171 -32.17 0.18 -20.27
C PHE A 171 -32.50 -0.74 -21.46
N SER A 172 -33.37 -1.75 -21.26
CA SER A 172 -33.79 -2.64 -22.37
C SER A 172 -34.58 -1.87 -23.44
N ALA A 173 -35.49 -0.98 -23.04
CA ALA A 173 -36.25 -0.12 -23.95
C ALA A 173 -35.39 0.94 -24.69
N LYS A 174 -34.14 1.17 -24.26
CA LYS A 174 -33.14 1.97 -25.00
C LYS A 174 -32.33 1.10 -25.97
N PHE A 175 -32.12 -0.17 -25.68
CA PHE A 175 -31.47 -1.13 -26.59
C PHE A 175 -32.34 -1.48 -27.80
N GLU A 176 -33.65 -1.68 -27.62
CA GLU A 176 -34.57 -1.96 -28.75
C GLU A 176 -34.63 -0.80 -29.77
N LYS A 177 -34.34 0.42 -29.34
CA LYS A 177 -34.30 1.63 -30.19
C LYS A 177 -33.00 1.76 -31.00
N LEU A 178 -32.07 0.82 -30.86
CA LEU A 178 -30.79 0.76 -31.58
C LEU A 178 -30.71 -0.35 -32.63
N ASN A 179 -31.85 -0.96 -33.00
CA ASN A 179 -31.93 -1.77 -34.21
C ASN A 179 -31.76 -0.87 -35.45
N CYS A 180 -30.54 -0.87 -35.99
CA CYS A 180 -30.25 -0.33 -37.32
C CYS A 180 -30.81 -1.31 -38.36
N ASN A 181 -31.43 -0.79 -39.42
CA ASN A 181 -31.92 -1.65 -40.51
C ASN A 181 -30.73 -2.10 -41.38
N ASP A 182 -30.43 -3.38 -41.39
CA ASP A 182 -29.31 -4.00 -42.13
C ASP A 182 -29.55 -4.15 -43.65
N ASP A 183 -30.15 -3.16 -44.30
CA ASP A 183 -30.65 -3.28 -45.69
C ASP A 183 -29.81 -2.54 -46.76
N ASP A 184 -28.65 -1.94 -46.43
CA ASP A 184 -27.89 -1.12 -47.39
C ASP A 184 -26.34 -1.20 -47.29
N LEU A 185 -25.77 -2.38 -47.00
CA LEU A 185 -24.33 -2.65 -47.20
C LEU A 185 -24.06 -4.04 -47.78
N LYS A 186 -23.95 -4.14 -49.11
CA LYS A 186 -23.35 -5.31 -49.78
C LYS A 186 -21.84 -5.29 -49.61
N VAL A 187 -21.30 -6.21 -48.81
CA VAL A 187 -19.89 -6.57 -48.82
C VAL A 187 -19.79 -8.09 -48.91
N GLU A 188 -19.28 -8.57 -50.03
CA GLU A 188 -18.98 -9.99 -50.26
C GLU A 188 -17.64 -10.34 -49.57
N GLU A 189 -17.60 -11.44 -48.83
CA GLU A 189 -16.50 -12.43 -48.69
C GLU A 189 -16.54 -13.17 -47.33
N ASP A 190 -17.02 -14.41 -47.34
CA ASP A 190 -17.03 -15.33 -46.19
C ASP A 190 -15.62 -15.83 -45.84
N ILE A 191 -15.08 -15.48 -44.66
CA ILE A 191 -13.89 -16.13 -44.10
C ILE A 191 -14.02 -16.39 -42.58
N LEU A 192 -14.96 -17.25 -42.17
CA LEU A 192 -14.87 -18.02 -40.92
C LEU A 192 -15.52 -19.41 -41.09
N VAL A 193 -14.70 -20.45 -41.23
CA VAL A 193 -15.17 -21.85 -41.26
C VAL A 193 -15.19 -22.41 -39.83
N PRO A 194 -16.33 -22.93 -39.32
CA PRO A 194 -16.36 -23.60 -38.03
C PRO A 194 -15.68 -24.98 -38.13
N VAL A 195 -14.72 -25.24 -37.23
CA VAL A 195 -14.11 -26.56 -37.08
C VAL A 195 -15.12 -27.50 -36.43
N LYS A 196 -15.32 -28.67 -37.03
CA LYS A 196 -16.11 -29.77 -36.45
C LYS A 196 -15.20 -30.62 -35.57
N ASP A 197 -15.53 -30.77 -34.31
CA ASP A 197 -14.90 -31.74 -33.42
C ASP A 197 -15.55 -33.12 -33.62
N GLU A 198 -14.75 -34.17 -33.82
CA GLU A 198 -15.20 -35.56 -33.81
C GLU A 198 -14.38 -36.42 -32.83
N SER A 199 -15.11 -37.06 -31.92
CA SER A 199 -14.77 -38.31 -31.19
C SER A 199 -13.59 -38.33 -30.20
N CYS A 200 -13.89 -38.60 -28.92
CA CYS A 200 -13.76 -39.97 -28.38
C CYS A 200 -14.54 -40.12 -27.05
N SER A 201 -15.40 -41.14 -26.95
CA SER A 201 -15.97 -41.71 -25.70
C SER A 201 -14.88 -42.55 -24.97
N GLU A 202 -14.95 -43.06 -23.73
CA GLU A 202 -15.99 -43.42 -22.73
C GLU A 202 -15.41 -43.03 -21.32
N GLU A 203 -16.06 -43.11 -20.15
CA GLU A 203 -17.32 -43.73 -19.67
C GLU A 203 -18.11 -42.73 -18.77
N GLU A 204 -19.35 -43.06 -18.39
CA GLU A 204 -20.07 -42.43 -17.26
C GLU A 204 -20.14 -43.41 -16.06
N GLN A 205 -19.84 -42.94 -14.85
CA GLN A 205 -20.35 -43.56 -13.61
C GLN A 205 -20.95 -42.49 -12.71
N SER A 206 -22.27 -42.56 -12.51
CA SER A 206 -23.01 -41.70 -11.60
C SER A 206 -22.89 -42.21 -10.16
N SER A 207 -22.27 -41.41 -9.30
CA SER A 207 -22.45 -41.50 -7.84
C SER A 207 -23.05 -40.19 -7.35
N SER A 208 -24.38 -40.16 -7.23
CA SER A 208 -25.13 -39.00 -6.77
C SER A 208 -25.04 -38.90 -5.24
N GLU A 209 -24.09 -38.11 -4.74
CA GLU A 209 -24.23 -37.45 -3.43
C GLU A 209 -24.21 -35.94 -3.63
N SER A 210 -25.41 -35.39 -3.78
CA SER A 210 -25.67 -33.96 -3.69
C SER A 210 -25.56 -33.53 -2.22
N GLN A 211 -24.35 -33.22 -1.78
CA GLN A 211 -24.16 -32.26 -0.70
C GLN A 211 -24.15 -30.87 -1.34
N GLU A 212 -25.22 -30.12 -1.10
CA GLU A 212 -25.26 -28.68 -1.36
C GLU A 212 -24.39 -28.03 -0.27
N ASP A 213 -23.10 -27.86 -0.56
CA ASP A 213 -22.18 -27.12 0.31
C ASP A 213 -22.54 -25.63 0.24
N GLU A 214 -23.48 -25.18 1.10
CA GLU A 214 -23.93 -23.77 1.23
C GLU A 214 -22.84 -22.80 1.76
N ASP A 215 -21.55 -23.13 1.63
CA ASP A 215 -20.39 -22.39 2.14
C ASP A 215 -19.66 -21.52 1.07
N GLU A 216 -20.19 -21.42 -0.16
CA GLU A 216 -19.46 -20.90 -1.34
C GLU A 216 -19.26 -19.35 -1.44
N GLU A 217 -19.66 -18.53 -0.46
CA GLU A 217 -19.44 -17.05 -0.51
C GLU A 217 -18.30 -16.52 0.38
N VAL A 218 -17.61 -17.36 1.14
CA VAL A 218 -16.59 -16.89 2.10
C VAL A 218 -15.28 -16.46 1.40
N GLY A 219 -15.13 -15.16 1.11
CA GLY A 219 -13.84 -14.54 0.75
C GLY A 219 -13.80 -13.74 -0.54
N TRP A 220 -14.90 -13.66 -1.28
CA TRP A 220 -14.99 -12.84 -2.51
C TRP A 220 -15.04 -11.34 -2.20
N ILE A 221 -14.30 -10.54 -2.98
CA ILE A 221 -14.45 -9.08 -2.99
C ILE A 221 -15.60 -8.72 -3.93
N THR A 222 -16.82 -8.69 -3.38
CA THR A 222 -18.03 -8.24 -4.09
C THR A 222 -18.10 -6.70 -4.17
N PRO A 223 -18.95 -6.12 -5.05
CA PRO A 223 -19.20 -4.68 -5.10
C PRO A 223 -19.69 -4.09 -3.76
N ALA A 224 -20.46 -4.86 -2.98
CA ALA A 224 -20.85 -4.48 -1.63
C ALA A 224 -19.65 -4.46 -0.66
N ASN A 225 -18.81 -5.51 -0.72
CA ASN A 225 -17.71 -5.69 0.24
C ASN A 225 -16.48 -4.82 -0.07
N ILE A 226 -16.35 -4.22 -1.26
CA ILE A 226 -15.14 -3.46 -1.65
C ILE A 226 -14.81 -2.28 -0.73
N ALA A 227 -15.82 -1.61 -0.16
CA ALA A 227 -15.63 -0.50 0.77
C ALA A 227 -15.12 -0.99 2.13
N ILE A 228 -15.64 -2.13 2.59
CA ILE A 228 -15.28 -2.76 3.86
C ILE A 228 -13.90 -3.42 3.75
N ALA A 229 -13.62 -4.15 2.66
CA ALA A 229 -12.33 -4.76 2.37
C ALA A 229 -11.20 -3.72 2.38
N LYS A 230 -11.41 -2.53 1.80
CA LYS A 230 -10.43 -1.42 1.86
C LYS A 230 -10.07 -0.97 3.29
N LYS A 231 -10.99 -1.12 4.24
CA LYS A 231 -10.80 -0.78 5.66
C LYS A 231 -10.29 -1.97 6.50
N GLN A 232 -10.68 -3.19 6.14
CA GLN A 232 -10.34 -4.42 6.87
C GLN A 232 -8.83 -4.71 6.95
N VAL A 233 -8.02 -4.20 6.01
CA VAL A 233 -6.55 -4.37 5.99
C VAL A 233 -5.86 -4.01 7.34
N ASN A 234 -6.50 -3.22 8.20
CA ASN A 234 -5.97 -2.89 9.53
C ASN A 234 -7.01 -2.93 10.68
N SER A 235 -8.21 -3.49 10.49
CA SER A 235 -9.33 -3.30 11.44
C SER A 235 -9.06 -3.85 12.85
N GLN A 236 -8.41 -5.02 12.96
CA GLN A 236 -8.06 -5.66 14.24
C GLN A 236 -7.08 -4.84 15.10
N LEU A 237 -6.43 -3.83 14.52
CA LEU A 237 -5.39 -3.02 15.17
C LEU A 237 -5.89 -1.64 15.64
N MET A 238 -7.20 -1.37 15.54
CA MET A 238 -7.81 -0.06 15.73
C MET A 238 -8.87 -0.03 16.83
N GLU A 239 -9.08 1.15 17.42
CA GLU A 239 -10.13 1.43 18.41
C GLU A 239 -10.88 2.72 18.12
N GLU A 240 -12.14 2.72 18.52
CA GLU A 240 -12.94 3.94 18.65
C GLU A 240 -12.81 4.44 20.10
N LYS A 241 -11.85 5.34 20.31
CA LYS A 241 -11.63 6.06 21.57
C LYS A 241 -11.72 7.57 21.28
N HIS A 242 -12.32 8.33 22.19
CA HIS A 242 -12.31 9.79 22.10
C HIS A 242 -10.99 10.35 22.66
N VAL A 243 -10.32 11.24 21.92
CA VAL A 243 -9.00 11.78 22.27
C VAL A 243 -8.89 13.28 21.97
N GLN A 244 -8.18 14.03 22.82
CA GLN A 244 -8.04 15.48 22.66
C GLN A 244 -7.11 15.90 21.51
N VAL A 245 -5.99 15.20 21.33
CA VAL A 245 -5.02 15.45 20.25
C VAL A 245 -4.58 14.13 19.63
N ALA A 246 -4.61 14.06 18.30
CA ALA A 246 -4.06 12.93 17.56
C ALA A 246 -3.29 13.40 16.32
N CYS A 247 -2.29 12.62 15.92
CA CYS A 247 -1.64 12.78 14.62
C CYS A 247 -2.20 11.76 13.63
N MET A 248 -2.57 12.19 12.43
CA MET A 248 -2.98 11.29 11.35
C MET A 248 -1.85 11.16 10.33
N THR A 249 -1.23 9.98 10.28
CA THR A 249 -0.12 9.65 9.37
C THR A 249 -0.26 8.20 8.90
N THR A 250 0.22 7.87 7.70
CA THR A 250 0.36 6.46 7.27
C THR A 250 1.77 5.88 7.41
N ASP A 251 2.75 6.72 7.77
CA ASP A 251 4.15 6.36 7.67
C ASP A 251 4.70 5.76 8.98
N PHE A 252 5.09 4.49 8.91
CA PHE A 252 5.53 3.70 10.06
C PHE A 252 6.61 4.36 10.92
N ALA A 253 7.54 5.12 10.32
CA ALA A 253 8.60 5.79 11.06
C ALA A 253 8.05 6.89 12.00
N MET A 254 7.09 7.69 11.52
CA MET A 254 6.38 8.68 12.35
C MET A 254 5.52 7.98 13.40
N GLN A 255 4.75 6.97 12.98
CA GLN A 255 3.89 6.20 13.88
C GLN A 255 4.69 5.56 15.03
N ASN A 256 5.87 4.99 14.75
CA ASN A 256 6.75 4.40 15.77
C ASN A 256 7.25 5.45 16.77
N VAL A 257 7.79 6.57 16.29
CA VAL A 257 8.30 7.65 17.16
C VAL A 257 7.18 8.22 18.03
N LEU A 258 6.02 8.54 17.44
CA LEU A 258 4.86 9.03 18.18
C LEU A 258 4.40 8.02 19.24
N ARG A 259 4.29 6.73 18.90
CA ARG A 259 3.88 5.68 19.85
C ARG A 259 4.89 5.47 20.97
N GLN A 260 6.19 5.60 20.70
CA GLN A 260 7.24 5.51 21.72
C GLN A 260 7.27 6.74 22.65
N ILE A 261 6.93 7.93 22.17
CA ILE A 261 6.72 9.14 22.99
C ILE A 261 5.44 9.02 23.84
N ASN A 262 4.54 8.10 23.49
CA ASN A 262 3.19 7.90 24.04
C ASN A 262 2.15 8.94 23.56
N LEU A 263 2.26 9.36 22.30
CA LEU A 263 1.26 10.19 21.60
C LEU A 263 0.25 9.32 20.83
N ASN A 264 -0.96 9.85 20.66
CA ASN A 264 -2.03 9.17 19.94
C ASN A 264 -1.91 9.35 18.43
N VAL A 265 -2.08 8.25 17.71
CA VAL A 265 -2.06 8.21 16.24
C VAL A 265 -3.42 7.74 15.74
N SER A 266 -4.01 8.52 14.84
CA SER A 266 -5.28 8.26 14.18
C SER A 266 -5.06 7.73 12.76
N ALA A 267 -5.91 6.80 12.35
CA ALA A 267 -5.98 6.30 10.99
C ALA A 267 -6.81 7.23 10.08
N LEU A 268 -6.84 6.94 8.78
CA LEU A 268 -7.63 7.68 7.80
C LEU A 268 -9.15 7.64 8.06
N ASP A 269 -9.62 6.61 8.78
CA ASP A 269 -11.00 6.41 9.22
C ASP A 269 -11.30 7.09 10.57
N GLY A 270 -10.34 7.82 11.17
CA GLY A 270 -10.47 8.49 12.47
C GLY A 270 -10.10 7.64 13.68
N ARG A 271 -10.28 6.31 13.59
CA ARG A 271 -9.95 5.34 14.64
C ARG A 271 -8.49 5.44 15.10
N ILE A 272 -8.24 5.22 16.39
CA ILE A 272 -6.90 5.26 17.00
C ILE A 272 -6.23 3.89 16.87
N ILE A 273 -4.93 3.90 16.59
CA ILE A 273 -4.16 2.67 16.37
C ILE A 273 -3.65 2.12 17.71
N LYS A 274 -4.06 0.90 18.08
CA LYS A 274 -3.55 0.17 19.26
C LYS A 274 -2.13 -0.33 19.04
N GLN A 275 -1.96 -1.12 17.98
CA GLN A 275 -0.74 -1.87 17.69
C GLN A 275 -0.32 -1.58 16.26
N LEU A 276 0.97 -1.40 16.03
CA LEU A 276 1.52 -1.16 14.69
C LEU A 276 2.23 -2.43 14.22
N ARG A 277 1.72 -3.11 13.19
CA ARG A 277 2.35 -4.29 12.60
C ARG A 277 2.86 -3.97 11.20
N THR A 278 4.18 -4.00 11.00
CA THR A 278 4.81 -3.69 9.73
C THR A 278 5.99 -4.62 9.43
N TYR A 279 6.75 -4.32 8.38
CA TYR A 279 8.00 -5.00 8.08
C TYR A 279 9.16 -4.02 8.14
N ILE A 280 10.25 -4.49 8.72
CA ILE A 280 11.55 -3.80 8.72
C ILE A 280 12.59 -4.70 8.05
N PHE A 281 13.67 -4.08 7.58
CA PHE A 281 14.85 -4.84 7.16
C PHE A 281 15.79 -5.04 8.35
N ARG A 282 16.18 -6.30 8.61
CA ARG A 282 17.23 -6.66 9.56
C ARG A 282 18.45 -7.18 8.80
N CYS A 283 19.63 -6.63 9.07
CA CYS A 283 20.88 -7.16 8.54
C CYS A 283 21.25 -8.46 9.26
N TYR A 284 21.46 -9.56 8.53
CA TYR A 284 21.86 -10.82 9.17
C TYR A 284 23.35 -10.86 9.58
N SER A 285 24.17 -9.89 9.16
CA SER A 285 25.62 -9.86 9.43
C SER A 285 26.01 -8.92 10.56
N CYS A 286 25.39 -7.74 10.67
CA CYS A 286 25.69 -6.75 11.71
C CYS A 286 24.51 -6.48 12.65
N PHE A 287 23.41 -7.24 12.50
CA PHE A 287 22.16 -7.20 13.29
C PHE A 287 21.41 -5.86 13.34
N LYS A 288 21.94 -4.78 12.73
CA LYS A 288 21.26 -3.49 12.64
C LYS A 288 19.98 -3.62 11.82
N THR A 289 18.91 -3.07 12.37
CA THR A 289 17.59 -2.89 11.76
C THR A 289 17.52 -1.56 11.01
N THR A 290 16.65 -1.49 10.01
CA THR A 290 16.32 -0.28 9.22
C THR A 290 14.86 -0.34 8.77
N SER A 291 14.10 0.73 9.01
CA SER A 291 12.72 0.92 8.54
C SER A 291 12.62 1.29 7.04
N ILE A 292 13.72 1.67 6.39
CA ILE A 292 13.77 2.05 4.97
C ILE A 292 13.61 0.83 4.05
N MET A 293 12.38 0.57 3.59
CA MET A 293 12.03 -0.60 2.76
C MET A 293 12.52 -0.55 1.31
N THR A 294 13.15 0.56 0.88
CA THR A 294 13.76 0.72 -0.46
C THR A 294 15.23 0.29 -0.50
N LYS A 295 15.93 0.20 0.65
CA LYS A 295 17.36 -0.13 0.67
C LYS A 295 17.63 -1.61 0.35
N LYS A 296 18.63 -1.85 -0.50
CA LYS A 296 19.15 -3.19 -0.83
C LYS A 296 20.42 -3.56 -0.05
N PHE A 297 21.21 -2.55 0.31
CA PHE A 297 22.47 -2.67 1.05
C PHE A 297 22.26 -2.16 2.48
N CYS A 298 22.95 -2.77 3.44
CA CYS A 298 22.86 -2.37 4.84
C CYS A 298 23.67 -1.08 5.09
N PRO A 299 23.09 0.00 5.63
CA PRO A 299 23.79 1.26 5.82
C PRO A 299 24.92 1.20 6.86
N LYS A 300 24.95 0.18 7.74
CA LYS A 300 26.02 0.02 8.75
C LYS A 300 27.25 -0.75 8.21
N CYS A 301 27.06 -1.67 7.27
CA CYS A 301 28.15 -2.56 6.82
C CYS A 301 28.31 -2.68 5.30
N GLY A 302 27.57 -1.90 4.50
CA GLY A 302 27.63 -1.86 3.03
C GLY A 302 27.12 -3.11 2.31
N ASN A 303 27.01 -4.26 3.00
CA ASN A 303 26.71 -5.54 2.39
C ASN A 303 25.21 -5.70 2.03
N SER A 304 24.91 -6.49 0.99
CA SER A 304 23.55 -6.85 0.55
C SER A 304 22.91 -7.94 1.40
N THR A 305 22.88 -7.71 2.72
CA THR A 305 22.57 -8.70 3.76
C THR A 305 21.29 -8.38 4.55
N LEU A 306 20.47 -7.46 4.02
CA LEU A 306 19.16 -7.15 4.56
C LEU A 306 18.15 -8.29 4.29
N LYS A 307 17.34 -8.60 5.29
CA LYS A 307 16.21 -9.52 5.21
C LYS A 307 14.96 -8.85 5.78
N ARG A 308 13.83 -9.02 5.09
CA ARG A 308 12.52 -8.52 5.56
C ARG A 308 12.08 -9.37 6.74
N VAL A 309 11.72 -8.73 7.85
CA VAL A 309 11.27 -9.36 9.09
C VAL A 309 10.05 -8.58 9.58
N GLY A 310 9.04 -9.29 10.12
CA GLY A 310 7.88 -8.62 10.71
C GLY A 310 8.25 -7.94 12.03
N ALA A 311 7.72 -6.76 12.28
CA ALA A 311 7.82 -6.07 13.56
C ALA A 311 6.42 -5.69 14.04
N SER A 312 6.15 -5.85 15.33
CA SER A 312 4.96 -5.29 15.98
C SER A 312 5.37 -4.35 17.11
N LEU A 313 4.67 -3.22 17.23
CA LEU A 313 4.79 -2.30 18.36
C LEU A 313 3.50 -2.39 19.17
N ASP A 314 3.65 -2.75 20.45
CA ASP A 314 2.55 -2.80 21.40
C ASP A 314 2.15 -1.38 21.85
N GLU A 315 0.99 -1.22 22.49
CA GLU A 315 0.57 0.05 23.11
C GLU A 315 1.63 0.63 24.06
N ASN A 316 2.35 -0.28 24.75
CA ASN A 316 3.45 0.06 25.63
C ASN A 316 4.71 0.57 24.91
N GLY A 317 4.71 0.72 23.58
CA GLY A 317 5.85 1.20 22.79
C GLY A 317 7.01 0.21 22.70
N LYS A 318 6.76 -1.07 22.96
CA LYS A 318 7.75 -2.15 22.91
C LYS A 318 7.76 -2.80 21.53
N MET A 319 8.91 -2.86 20.86
CA MET A 319 9.03 -3.57 19.58
C MET A 319 9.30 -5.07 19.78
N GLN A 320 8.47 -5.90 19.17
CA GLN A 320 8.69 -7.34 19.01
C GLN A 320 9.08 -7.64 17.55
N ILE A 321 10.10 -8.48 17.34
CA ILE A 321 10.63 -8.77 16.00
C ILE A 321 10.46 -10.26 15.68
N HIS A 322 9.56 -10.55 14.74
CA HIS A 322 9.10 -11.89 14.39
C HIS A 322 10.03 -12.54 13.36
N ILE A 323 11.06 -13.24 13.83
CA ILE A 323 12.06 -13.91 12.98
C ILE A 323 11.60 -15.32 12.60
N ASN A 324 11.39 -15.58 11.30
CA ASN A 324 11.07 -16.94 10.85
C ASN A 324 12.32 -17.85 10.85
N SER A 325 12.43 -18.71 11.86
CA SER A 325 13.48 -19.75 11.96
C SER A 325 13.41 -20.85 10.89
N ARG A 326 12.26 -21.07 10.23
CA ARG A 326 12.09 -22.10 9.19
C ARG A 326 12.78 -21.77 7.86
N ARG A 327 13.17 -20.51 7.64
CA ARG A 327 13.88 -20.06 6.42
C ARG A 327 15.36 -19.77 6.71
N PRO A 328 16.22 -20.80 6.86
CA PRO A 328 17.62 -20.61 7.22
C PRO A 328 18.40 -19.83 6.15
N LEU A 329 19.46 -19.13 6.61
CA LEU A 329 20.29 -18.28 5.76
C LEU A 329 21.23 -19.11 4.87
N THR A 330 20.78 -19.45 3.66
CA THR A 330 21.60 -20.22 2.72
C THR A 330 22.77 -19.44 2.13
N GLY A 331 23.89 -20.12 1.90
CA GLY A 331 25.06 -19.60 1.15
C GLY A 331 24.95 -19.76 -0.38
N ARG A 332 23.96 -20.52 -0.87
CA ARG A 332 23.78 -20.89 -2.29
C ARG A 332 23.63 -19.64 -3.16
N GLY A 333 24.37 -19.60 -4.27
CA GLY A 333 24.32 -18.51 -5.25
C GLY A 333 24.98 -17.19 -4.85
N LYS A 334 25.61 -17.09 -3.66
CA LYS A 334 26.36 -15.89 -3.24
C LYS A 334 27.79 -15.85 -3.78
N LYS A 335 28.43 -17.00 -4.00
CA LYS A 335 29.78 -17.12 -4.57
C LYS A 335 29.68 -17.56 -6.04
N PHE A 336 30.07 -16.67 -6.95
CA PHE A 336 30.13 -16.87 -8.39
C PHE A 336 31.23 -15.98 -9.00
N SER A 337 31.67 -16.27 -10.21
CA SER A 337 32.67 -15.44 -10.91
C SER A 337 32.05 -14.13 -11.40
N LEU A 338 32.69 -13.01 -11.07
CA LEU A 338 32.29 -11.69 -11.55
C LEU A 338 32.99 -11.38 -12.89
N PRO A 339 32.32 -10.70 -13.84
CA PRO A 339 32.98 -10.17 -15.03
C PRO A 339 33.97 -9.07 -14.65
N ARG A 340 34.97 -8.84 -15.50
CA ARG A 340 35.88 -7.68 -15.36
C ARG A 340 35.05 -6.38 -15.44
N ILE A 341 35.29 -5.46 -14.51
CA ILE A 341 34.64 -4.14 -14.50
C ILE A 341 35.10 -3.36 -15.74
N GLN A 342 34.16 -2.81 -16.49
CA GLN A 342 34.41 -2.03 -17.70
C GLN A 342 34.03 -0.55 -17.50
N GLY A 343 34.77 0.36 -18.12
CA GLY A 343 34.43 1.78 -18.22
C GLY A 343 33.64 2.13 -19.49
N GLY A 344 33.41 3.43 -19.70
CA GLY A 344 32.78 3.97 -20.92
C GLY A 344 31.33 4.44 -20.71
N LYS A 345 30.63 4.71 -21.83
CA LYS A 345 29.27 5.29 -21.80
C LYS A 345 28.16 4.27 -21.49
N HIS A 346 28.34 2.99 -21.82
CA HIS A 346 27.32 1.95 -21.63
C HIS A 346 27.81 0.66 -20.94
N PRO A 347 28.73 0.70 -19.92
CA PRO A 347 29.19 -0.49 -19.23
C PRO A 347 28.07 -1.15 -18.41
N ASN A 348 27.99 -2.48 -18.45
CA ASN A 348 26.96 -3.24 -17.75
C ASN A 348 27.48 -3.95 -16.49
N ASN A 349 28.18 -3.23 -15.62
CA ASN A 349 28.83 -3.80 -14.43
C ASN A 349 27.80 -4.32 -13.39
N PRO A 350 28.12 -5.36 -12.59
CA PRO A 350 27.29 -5.75 -11.46
C PRO A 350 27.24 -4.63 -10.41
N ILE A 351 26.10 -4.48 -9.72
CA ILE A 351 25.95 -3.52 -8.60
C ILE A 351 26.36 -4.24 -7.31
N LEU A 352 27.43 -3.77 -6.67
CA LEU A 352 28.08 -4.38 -5.49
C LEU A 352 27.98 -3.50 -4.24
N VAL A 353 27.79 -2.20 -4.40
CA VAL A 353 27.73 -1.18 -3.32
C VAL A 353 26.56 -0.24 -3.61
N GLU A 354 26.05 0.45 -2.58
CA GLU A 354 24.99 1.45 -2.69
C GLU A 354 25.40 2.64 -3.59
N ASP A 355 26.50 3.30 -3.27
CA ASP A 355 26.98 4.51 -3.96
C ASP A 355 27.77 4.23 -5.25
N GLN A 356 27.48 3.11 -5.92
CA GLN A 356 28.23 2.71 -7.12
C GLN A 356 27.83 3.60 -8.32
N PRO A 357 28.77 4.33 -8.95
CA PRO A 357 28.45 5.19 -10.10
C PRO A 357 27.97 4.34 -11.28
N MET A 358 26.84 4.74 -11.86
CA MET A 358 26.22 4.08 -13.01
C MET A 358 26.14 5.04 -14.21
N PRO A 359 26.33 4.55 -15.44
CA PRO A 359 26.11 5.34 -16.66
C PRO A 359 24.64 5.72 -16.80
N ASP A 360 24.36 6.91 -17.36
CA ASP A 360 23.00 7.43 -17.52
C ASP A 360 22.24 6.78 -18.70
N ASN A 361 21.91 5.50 -18.53
CA ASN A 361 21.20 4.69 -19.50
C ASN A 361 19.68 4.83 -19.34
N ARG A 362 19.13 6.03 -19.60
CA ARG A 362 17.69 6.30 -19.48
C ARG A 362 16.90 5.85 -20.72
N PRO A 363 15.71 5.23 -20.56
CA PRO A 363 14.77 5.03 -21.66
C PRO A 363 14.14 6.37 -22.10
N THR A 364 13.71 6.44 -23.38
CA THR A 364 13.02 7.63 -23.92
C THR A 364 11.71 7.95 -23.20
N ARG A 365 11.07 9.08 -23.54
CA ARG A 365 9.70 9.36 -23.08
C ARG A 365 8.73 8.30 -23.60
N LEU A 366 8.75 8.02 -24.91
CA LEU A 366 7.87 7.03 -25.55
C LEU A 366 8.01 5.64 -24.91
N ALA A 367 9.24 5.19 -24.68
CA ALA A 367 9.50 3.90 -24.01
C ALA A 367 8.97 3.83 -22.56
N ARG A 368 8.79 4.97 -21.87
CA ARG A 368 8.27 5.03 -20.50
C ARG A 368 6.75 5.18 -20.42
N MET A 369 6.09 5.55 -21.53
CA MET A 369 4.63 5.70 -21.54
C MET A 369 3.96 4.32 -21.40
N LYS A 370 2.88 4.28 -20.64
CA LYS A 370 2.00 3.11 -20.49
C LYS A 370 0.63 3.47 -21.04
N CYS A 371 -0.11 2.48 -21.53
CA CYS A 371 -1.51 2.68 -21.86
C CYS A 371 -2.32 2.83 -20.56
N ASN A 372 -3.21 3.83 -20.52
CA ASN A 372 -4.21 4.02 -19.47
C ASN A 372 -5.60 3.99 -20.15
N PRO A 373 -6.34 2.88 -20.08
CA PRO A 373 -7.68 2.79 -20.70
C PRO A 373 -8.73 3.70 -20.04
N LEU A 374 -8.43 4.25 -18.86
CA LEU A 374 -9.32 5.13 -18.09
C LEU A 374 -8.87 6.61 -18.16
N ASP A 375 -8.07 6.98 -19.18
CA ASP A 375 -7.74 8.38 -19.47
C ASP A 375 -8.81 8.99 -20.37
N ASP A 376 -9.12 10.27 -20.18
CA ASP A 376 -10.15 10.98 -20.97
C ASP A 376 -9.82 10.96 -22.47
N ASP A 377 -8.52 11.07 -22.81
CA ASP A 377 -7.99 11.07 -24.18
C ASP A 377 -7.92 9.65 -24.82
N TYR A 378 -8.22 8.56 -24.08
CA TYR A 378 -8.04 7.19 -24.58
C TYR A 378 -8.90 6.87 -25.80
N THR A 379 -10.15 7.36 -25.83
CA THR A 379 -11.11 7.14 -26.93
C THR A 379 -10.73 7.87 -28.22
N ALA A 380 -9.95 8.96 -28.12
CA ALA A 380 -9.43 9.70 -29.27
C ALA A 380 -8.17 9.07 -29.90
N GLY A 381 -7.64 8.00 -29.30
CA GLY A 381 -6.45 7.31 -29.78
C GLY A 381 -6.69 6.47 -31.04
N TYR A 382 -5.85 6.64 -32.06
CA TYR A 382 -5.84 5.78 -33.28
C TYR A 382 -5.62 4.29 -33.00
N SER A 383 -5.08 3.95 -31.82
CA SER A 383 -4.79 2.57 -31.40
C SER A 383 -5.08 2.43 -29.90
N PRO A 384 -5.74 1.34 -29.44
CA PRO A 384 -5.91 1.04 -28.01
C PRO A 384 -4.58 0.70 -27.32
N PHE A 385 -3.49 0.51 -28.07
CA PHE A 385 -2.17 0.25 -27.55
C PHE A 385 -1.17 1.35 -27.90
N ILE A 386 -0.39 1.75 -26.90
CA ILE A 386 0.67 2.74 -27.03
C ILE A 386 1.81 2.24 -27.92
N MET A 387 2.32 3.10 -28.80
CA MET A 387 3.44 2.75 -29.68
C MET A 387 4.71 2.47 -28.87
N ARG A 388 5.42 1.40 -29.22
CA ARG A 388 6.68 0.99 -28.59
C ARG A 388 7.87 1.64 -29.27
N ASP A 389 8.88 2.02 -28.47
CA ASP A 389 10.12 2.58 -28.99
C ASP A 389 11.02 1.48 -29.54
N VAL A 390 11.22 1.48 -30.86
CA VAL A 390 12.11 0.55 -31.58
C VAL A 390 13.27 1.26 -32.28
N TYR A 391 13.16 2.58 -32.52
CA TYR A 391 14.11 3.35 -33.32
C TYR A 391 15.17 4.07 -32.50
N SER A 392 14.91 4.40 -31.23
CA SER A 392 15.85 5.18 -30.44
C SER A 392 17.16 4.44 -30.17
N LYS A 393 18.24 5.20 -29.94
CA LYS A 393 19.53 4.65 -29.51
C LYS A 393 19.40 3.82 -28.22
N SER A 394 18.50 4.19 -27.30
CA SER A 394 18.19 3.37 -26.12
C SER A 394 17.52 2.04 -26.46
N ALA A 395 16.60 2.02 -27.43
CA ALA A 395 15.98 0.78 -27.90
C ALA A 395 17.01 -0.16 -28.55
N GLN A 396 17.88 0.39 -29.40
CA GLN A 396 19.00 -0.35 -30.03
C GLN A 396 19.99 -0.92 -28.98
N LEU A 397 20.27 -0.16 -27.91
CA LEU A 397 21.09 -0.61 -26.78
C LEU A 397 20.36 -1.58 -25.83
N GLY A 398 19.09 -1.92 -26.09
CA GLY A 398 18.28 -2.81 -25.25
C GLY A 398 17.85 -2.21 -23.91
N ILE A 399 17.97 -0.89 -23.73
CA ILE A 399 17.58 -0.16 -22.53
C ILE A 399 16.05 -0.09 -22.48
N ARG A 400 15.44 -0.77 -21.51
CA ARG A 400 13.98 -0.87 -21.33
C ARG A 400 13.58 -0.46 -19.90
N PRO A 401 12.43 0.21 -19.72
CA PRO A 401 11.92 0.53 -18.38
C PRO A 401 11.71 -0.74 -17.55
N GLY A 402 12.05 -0.70 -16.26
CA GLY A 402 11.88 -1.85 -15.34
C GLY A 402 12.84 -3.03 -15.58
N VAL A 403 13.71 -2.98 -16.58
CA VAL A 403 14.75 -4.01 -16.84
C VAL A 403 16.10 -3.65 -16.20
N GLU A 404 16.07 -2.79 -15.17
CA GLU A 404 17.21 -2.46 -14.31
C GLU A 404 17.80 -3.69 -13.62
N PHE A 405 16.95 -4.69 -13.32
CA PHE A 405 17.37 -5.99 -12.82
C PHE A 405 18.07 -6.82 -13.90
N LYS A 406 19.40 -6.69 -13.90
CA LYS A 406 20.34 -7.46 -14.72
C LYS A 406 20.11 -8.96 -14.55
N GLN A 407 20.39 -9.75 -15.58
CA GLN A 407 19.96 -11.16 -15.66
C GLN A 407 20.47 -12.05 -14.49
N TRP A 408 21.65 -11.72 -13.94
CA TRP A 408 22.24 -12.39 -12.76
C TRP A 408 21.62 -11.98 -11.41
N MET A 409 20.76 -10.96 -11.37
CA MET A 409 19.97 -10.61 -10.18
C MET A 409 18.63 -11.34 -10.12
N LYS A 410 18.18 -11.94 -11.24
CA LYS A 410 16.85 -12.60 -11.32
C LYS A 410 16.87 -14.06 -10.87
N ARG A 411 18.02 -14.74 -10.93
CA ARG A 411 18.22 -16.15 -10.52
C ARG A 411 19.65 -16.35 -10.03
N ASN A 412 19.88 -17.45 -9.32
CA ASN A 412 21.20 -17.92 -8.94
C ASN A 412 22.12 -18.03 -10.18
N PRO A 413 23.26 -17.32 -10.25
CA PRO A 413 24.16 -17.38 -11.40
C PRO A 413 24.75 -18.77 -11.68
N ASN A 414 24.85 -19.62 -10.66
CA ASN A 414 25.39 -20.99 -10.77
C ASN A 414 24.32 -22.03 -11.16
N GLU A 415 23.08 -21.60 -11.42
CA GLU A 415 21.99 -22.49 -11.85
C GLU A 415 22.07 -22.74 -13.36
N SER A 416 21.95 -24.00 -13.77
CA SER A 416 21.96 -24.37 -15.19
C SER A 416 20.75 -23.75 -15.90
N ARG A 417 20.98 -23.28 -17.13
CA ARG A 417 19.93 -22.66 -17.95
C ARG A 417 19.59 -23.59 -19.11
N ARG A 418 18.30 -23.70 -19.43
CA ARG A 418 17.89 -24.27 -20.73
C ARG A 418 18.60 -23.50 -21.83
N LYS A 419 19.27 -24.21 -22.72
CA LYS A 419 19.92 -23.64 -23.91
C LYS A 419 18.82 -22.96 -24.72
N ARG A 420 18.86 -21.62 -24.84
CA ARG A 420 18.01 -20.93 -25.81
C ARG A 420 18.51 -21.35 -27.19
N LYS A 421 17.59 -21.80 -28.04
CA LYS A 421 17.80 -21.81 -29.50
C LYS A 421 17.90 -20.35 -29.98
#